data_AF-A0A8B6EAF5-F1
#
_entry.id   AF-A0A8B6EAF5-F1
#
_cell.length_a   1.000
_cell.length_b   1.000
_cell.length_c   1.000
_cell.angle_alpha   90.00
_cell.angle_beta   90.00
_cell.angle_gamma   90.00
#
_symmetry.space_group_name_H-M   'P 1'
#
loop_
_entity.id
_entity.type
_entity.pdbx_description
1 polymer ?
#
loop_
_entity_poly.entity_id
_entity_poly.type
_entity_poly.pdbx_seq_one_letter_code
_entity_poly.pdbx_strand_id
1 'polypeptide(L)'
;MNEIQKQKLMFDVRKELDDETITDISDGLIYREILNDFKDEDAFLLTALLNTDGVNLYSSSKVELWPIFLAINELSPKARFSRDNLLLVGKAKPPFKSYFKSLSDQLNILYNDGINISKDGDNITVKLRVGVGV
;
A
#
# COMPACT_ATOMS: atom_id res chain seq x y z
N MET A 1 -23.99 2.07 -4.94
CA MET A 1 -23.58 0.69 -4.54
C MET A 1 -23.61 0.62 -3.01
N ASN A 2 -24.31 -0.35 -2.40
CA ASN A 2 -24.45 -0.41 -0.93
C ASN A 2 -23.19 -0.99 -0.26
N GLU A 3 -22.97 -0.73 1.04
CA GLU A 3 -21.78 -1.18 1.81
C GLU A 3 -21.51 -2.68 1.70
N ILE A 4 -22.60 -3.46 1.67
CA ILE A 4 -22.57 -4.91 1.48
C ILE A 4 -22.03 -5.28 0.09
N GLN A 5 -22.30 -4.49 -0.95
CA GLN A 5 -21.74 -4.67 -2.30
C GLN A 5 -20.26 -4.23 -2.40
N LYS A 6 -19.82 -3.21 -1.65
CA LYS A 6 -18.41 -2.80 -1.58
C LYS A 6 -17.55 -3.84 -0.87
N GLN A 7 -18.01 -4.32 0.29
CA GLN A 7 -17.37 -5.42 0.99
C GLN A 7 -17.43 -6.71 0.16
N LYS A 8 -18.56 -7.00 -0.50
CA LYS A 8 -18.66 -8.12 -1.46
C LYS A 8 -17.69 -7.99 -2.62
N LEU A 9 -17.46 -6.82 -3.22
CA LEU A 9 -16.53 -6.73 -4.34
C LEU A 9 -15.08 -7.08 -3.93
N MET A 10 -14.70 -6.76 -2.69
CA MET A 10 -13.40 -7.11 -2.10
C MET A 10 -13.35 -8.56 -1.58
N PHE A 11 -14.49 -9.12 -1.14
CA PHE A 11 -14.63 -10.50 -0.67
C PHE A 11 -14.96 -11.52 -1.78
N ASP A 12 -15.51 -11.11 -2.92
CA ASP A 12 -15.95 -12.00 -4.00
C ASP A 12 -14.75 -12.48 -4.84
N VAL A 13 -13.61 -11.79 -4.77
CA VAL A 13 -12.30 -12.33 -5.18
C VAL A 13 -11.88 -13.51 -4.28
N ARG A 14 -12.46 -13.63 -3.08
CA ARG A 14 -11.98 -14.45 -1.97
C ARG A 14 -12.73 -15.78 -1.76
N LYS A 15 -13.80 -16.06 -2.50
CA LYS A 15 -14.74 -17.13 -2.11
C LYS A 15 -14.40 -18.57 -2.56
N GLU A 16 -13.25 -18.82 -3.18
CA GLU A 16 -12.91 -20.15 -3.72
C GLU A 16 -11.66 -20.83 -3.13
N LEU A 17 -11.06 -20.29 -2.06
CA LEU A 17 -9.80 -20.84 -1.53
C LEU A 17 -9.96 -21.28 -0.07
N ASP A 18 -9.47 -22.50 0.21
CA ASP A 18 -9.48 -23.18 1.49
C ASP A 18 -8.80 -22.35 2.60
N ASP A 19 -9.43 -22.25 3.77
CA ASP A 19 -9.05 -21.35 4.88
C ASP A 19 -7.66 -21.66 5.46
N GLU A 20 -7.10 -22.84 5.17
CA GLU A 20 -5.76 -23.27 5.60
C GLU A 20 -4.63 -22.77 4.68
N THR A 21 -4.93 -22.31 3.45
CA THR A 21 -3.90 -21.90 2.51
C THR A 21 -3.71 -20.38 2.52
N ILE A 22 -2.56 -19.92 3.02
CA ILE A 22 -2.14 -18.51 2.88
C ILE A 22 -1.74 -18.28 1.42
N THR A 23 -2.41 -17.35 0.73
CA THR A 23 -2.20 -17.14 -0.72
C THR A 23 -1.60 -15.78 -1.07
N ASP A 24 -1.91 -14.75 -0.30
CA ASP A 24 -1.37 -13.40 -0.52
C ASP A 24 -1.22 -12.65 0.81
N ILE A 25 -0.60 -11.47 0.74
CA ILE A 25 -0.33 -10.61 1.90
C ILE A 25 -1.61 -10.13 2.60
N SER A 26 -2.74 -10.11 1.89
CA SER A 26 -4.06 -9.80 2.42
C SER A 26 -4.63 -10.89 3.35
N ASP A 27 -3.99 -12.07 3.40
CA ASP A 27 -4.39 -13.16 4.28
C ASP A 27 -3.65 -13.14 5.63
N GLY A 28 -2.60 -12.32 5.74
CA GLY A 28 -1.84 -12.18 6.98
C GLY A 28 -2.67 -11.67 8.15
N LEU A 29 -2.39 -12.19 9.36
CA LEU A 29 -3.07 -11.78 10.60
C LEU A 29 -3.03 -10.25 10.79
N ILE A 30 -1.87 -9.64 10.59
CA ILE A 30 -1.68 -8.18 10.71
C ILE A 30 -2.58 -7.42 9.75
N TYR A 31 -2.69 -7.86 8.49
CA TYR A 31 -3.57 -7.20 7.52
C TYR A 31 -5.03 -7.28 7.96
N ARG A 32 -5.48 -8.45 8.46
CA ARG A 32 -6.85 -8.64 8.95
C ARG A 32 -7.14 -7.76 10.17
N GLU A 33 -6.20 -7.68 11.11
CA GLU A 33 -6.28 -6.76 12.26
C GLU A 33 -6.40 -5.31 11.82
N ILE A 34 -5.57 -4.88 10.86
CA ILE A 34 -5.62 -3.53 10.28
C ILE A 34 -7.01 -3.20 9.71
N LEU A 35 -7.61 -4.13 8.96
CA LEU A 35 -8.95 -3.94 8.41
C LEU A 35 -10.02 -3.91 9.50
N ASN A 36 -9.92 -4.78 10.51
CA ASN A 36 -10.87 -4.83 11.62
C ASN A 36 -10.83 -3.58 12.50
N ASP A 37 -9.65 -2.97 12.65
CA ASP A 37 -9.43 -1.74 13.42
C ASP A 37 -9.89 -0.48 12.67
N PHE A 38 -10.07 -0.56 11.35
CA PHE A 38 -10.52 0.58 10.56
C PHE A 38 -12.02 0.81 10.77
N LYS A 39 -12.40 2.00 11.27
CA LYS A 39 -13.77 2.35 11.68
C LYS A 39 -14.45 3.41 10.82
N ASP A 40 -13.81 3.83 9.73
CA ASP A 40 -14.36 4.86 8.84
C ASP A 40 -15.20 4.19 7.74
N GLU A 41 -16.51 4.15 7.95
CA GLU A 41 -17.49 3.48 7.08
C GLU A 41 -17.66 4.20 5.72
N ASP A 42 -17.40 5.50 5.68
CA ASP A 42 -17.52 6.33 4.48
C ASP A 42 -16.27 6.26 3.58
N ALA A 43 -15.19 5.66 4.06
CA ALA A 43 -13.92 5.57 3.37
C ALA A 43 -13.55 4.14 2.97
N PHE A 44 -12.84 4.02 1.86
CA PHE A 44 -12.21 2.77 1.44
C PHE A 44 -10.75 2.75 1.89
N LEU A 45 -10.36 1.74 2.66
CA LEU A 45 -8.98 1.58 3.11
C LEU A 45 -8.18 0.73 2.10
N LEU A 46 -7.09 1.30 1.60
CA LEU A 46 -6.00 0.59 0.96
C LEU A 46 -4.85 0.40 1.94
N THR A 47 -4.08 -0.68 1.75
CA THR A 47 -2.84 -0.91 2.46
C THR A 47 -1.67 -0.97 1.48
N ALA A 48 -0.48 -0.56 1.92
CA ALA A 48 0.71 -0.62 1.09
C ALA A 48 1.94 -1.09 1.86
N LEU A 49 2.83 -1.76 1.13
CA LEU A 49 4.19 -2.07 1.55
C LEU A 49 5.11 -0.92 1.14
N LEU A 50 5.89 -0.43 2.11
CA LEU A 50 6.93 0.58 1.89
C LEU A 50 8.30 0.03 2.26
N ASN A 51 9.25 0.07 1.32
CA ASN A 51 10.66 -0.18 1.58
C ASN A 51 11.50 1.04 1.19
N THR A 52 12.53 1.34 1.97
CA THR A 52 13.43 2.49 1.72
C THR A 52 14.91 2.12 1.74
N ASP A 53 15.22 0.83 1.74
CA ASP A 53 16.58 0.33 1.89
C ASP A 53 17.44 0.60 0.66
N GLY A 54 18.70 0.96 0.91
CA GLY A 54 19.71 1.13 -0.12
C GLY A 54 20.30 -0.19 -0.58
N VAL A 55 20.64 -0.26 -1.87
CA VAL A 55 21.41 -1.35 -2.47
C VAL A 55 22.66 -0.82 -3.17
N ASN A 56 23.78 -1.51 -2.97
CA ASN A 56 25.02 -1.21 -3.71
C ASN A 56 24.88 -1.71 -5.15
N LEU A 57 25.02 -0.83 -6.14
CA LEU A 57 24.90 -1.22 -7.56
C LEU A 57 26.10 -2.06 -8.03
N TYR A 58 27.26 -1.86 -7.43
CA TYR A 58 28.48 -2.61 -7.73
C TYR A 58 29.19 -2.95 -6.42
N SER A 59 29.67 -4.18 -6.32
CA SER A 59 30.35 -4.72 -5.14
C SER A 59 31.64 -3.97 -4.74
N SER A 60 32.24 -3.21 -5.67
CA SER A 60 33.49 -2.46 -5.46
C SER A 60 33.35 -0.94 -5.49
N SER A 61 32.14 -0.40 -5.69
CA SER A 61 31.92 1.05 -5.83
C SER A 61 31.11 1.63 -4.67
N LYS A 62 31.30 2.91 -4.37
CA LYS A 62 30.45 3.68 -3.44
C LYS A 62 29.12 4.14 -4.07
N VAL A 63 28.76 3.59 -5.24
CA VAL A 63 27.53 3.97 -5.94
C VAL A 63 26.37 3.17 -5.36
N GLU A 64 25.55 3.85 -4.57
CA GLU A 64 24.40 3.28 -3.87
C GLU A 64 23.09 3.77 -4.51
N LEU A 65 22.17 2.86 -4.78
CA LEU A 65 20.80 3.16 -5.15
C LEU A 65 19.94 3.10 -3.88
N TRP A 66 19.22 4.17 -3.59
CA TRP A 66 18.31 4.25 -2.43
C TRP A 66 16.87 4.46 -2.93
N PRO A 67 16.21 3.40 -3.42
CA PRO A 67 14.85 3.50 -3.90
C PRO A 67 13.87 3.58 -2.73
N ILE A 68 12.86 4.42 -2.89
CA ILE A 68 11.61 4.29 -2.14
C ILE A 68 10.70 3.45 -2.99
N PHE A 69 10.33 2.31 -2.44
CA PHE A 69 9.48 1.31 -3.04
C PHE A 69 8.13 1.35 -2.32
N LEU A 70 7.05 1.65 -3.05
CA LEU A 70 5.69 1.59 -2.53
C LEU A 70 4.84 0.70 -3.44
N ALA A 71 4.15 -0.28 -2.85
CA ALA A 71 3.28 -1.21 -3.57
C ALA A 71 1.94 -1.37 -2.85
N ILE A 72 0.83 -1.24 -3.58
CA ILE A 72 -0.54 -1.37 -3.04
C ILE A 72 -0.92 -2.84 -2.93
N ASN A 73 -1.38 -3.26 -1.75
CA ASN A 73 -1.60 -4.65 -1.43
C ASN A 73 -2.88 -5.21 -2.06
N GLU A 74 -3.90 -4.38 -2.25
CA GLU A 74 -5.19 -4.76 -2.81
C GLU A 74 -5.14 -5.01 -4.32
N LEU A 75 -4.00 -4.70 -4.96
CA LEU A 75 -3.73 -5.11 -6.34
C LEU A 75 -3.30 -6.58 -6.38
N SER A 76 -3.75 -7.31 -7.40
CA SER A 76 -3.27 -8.68 -7.64
C SER A 76 -1.75 -8.72 -7.78
N PRO A 77 -1.05 -9.82 -7.44
CA PRO A 77 0.42 -9.87 -7.47
C PRO A 77 1.02 -9.39 -8.80
N LYS A 78 0.40 -9.74 -9.93
CA LYS A 78 0.84 -9.30 -11.25
C LYS A 78 0.66 -7.79 -11.47
N ALA A 79 -0.43 -7.21 -10.99
CA ALA A 79 -0.71 -5.78 -11.11
C ALA A 79 0.10 -4.95 -10.10
N ARG A 80 0.30 -5.45 -8.88
CA ARG A 80 1.03 -4.80 -7.78
C ARG A 80 2.45 -4.43 -8.16
N PHE A 81 3.14 -5.30 -8.89
CA PHE A 81 4.53 -5.12 -9.31
C PHE A 81 4.67 -4.73 -10.79
N SER A 82 3.58 -4.30 -11.44
CA SER A 82 3.67 -3.73 -12.78
C SER A 82 4.36 -2.36 -12.71
N ARG A 83 5.03 -1.95 -13.79
CA ARG A 83 5.72 -0.65 -13.86
C ARG A 83 4.77 0.54 -13.64
N ASP A 84 3.50 0.38 -14.00
CA ASP A 84 2.50 1.45 -13.93
C ASP A 84 2.00 1.68 -12.49
N ASN A 85 2.05 0.65 -11.64
CA ASN A 85 1.55 0.71 -10.27
C ASN A 85 2.67 0.76 -9.22
N LEU A 86 3.91 0.51 -9.62
CA LEU A 86 5.06 0.53 -8.74
C LEU A 86 5.67 1.92 -8.65
N LEU A 87 5.63 2.53 -7.45
CA LEU A 87 6.40 3.74 -7.20
C LEU A 87 7.84 3.36 -6.86
N LEU A 88 8.79 3.79 -7.69
CA LEU A 88 10.23 3.63 -7.47
C LEU A 88 10.92 4.99 -7.62
N VAL A 89 11.43 5.56 -6.54
CA VAL A 89 12.11 6.87 -6.56
C VAL A 89 13.44 6.79 -5.83
N GLY A 90 14.55 7.09 -6.51
CA GLY A 90 15.86 7.24 -5.86
C GLY A 90 17.04 6.95 -6.79
N LYS A 91 18.18 7.60 -6.53
CA LYS A 91 19.44 7.37 -7.28
C LYS A 91 20.70 7.50 -6.42
N ALA A 92 20.65 8.29 -5.36
CA ALA A 92 21.75 8.48 -4.41
C ALA A 92 21.19 8.52 -2.99
N LYS A 93 22.04 8.22 -1.99
CA LYS A 93 21.65 8.26 -0.57
C LYS A 93 21.17 9.66 -0.17
N PRO A 94 19.87 9.85 0.10
CA PRO A 94 19.38 11.16 0.51
C PRO A 94 19.80 11.44 1.97
N PRO A 95 19.76 12.70 2.42
CA PRO A 95 19.69 13.03 3.83
C PRO A 95 18.39 12.44 4.40
N PHE A 96 18.44 11.18 4.82
CA PHE A 96 17.28 10.32 5.04
C PHE A 96 16.24 10.97 5.96
N LYS A 97 16.70 11.60 7.05
CA LYS A 97 15.83 12.26 8.04
C LYS A 97 14.96 13.37 7.44
N SER A 98 15.51 14.20 6.56
CA SER A 98 14.79 15.33 5.97
C SER A 98 13.76 14.87 4.95
N TYR A 99 14.13 13.89 4.11
CA TYR A 99 13.24 13.32 3.11
C TYR A 99 12.10 12.50 3.75
N PHE A 100 12.45 11.63 4.70
CA PHE A 100 11.51 10.71 5.32
C PHE A 100 10.46 11.45 6.16
N LYS A 101 10.80 12.59 6.76
CA LYS A 101 9.81 13.44 7.44
C LYS A 101 8.71 13.89 6.47
N SER A 102 9.10 14.45 5.32
CA SER A 102 8.13 14.88 4.31
C SER A 102 7.31 13.71 3.78
N LEU A 103 7.93 12.55 3.53
CA LEU A 103 7.20 11.35 3.11
C LEU A 103 6.20 10.89 4.18
N SER A 104 6.64 10.78 5.44
CA SER A 104 5.79 10.37 6.55
C SER A 104 4.62 11.32 6.76
N ASP A 105 4.82 12.63 6.61
CA ASP A 105 3.74 13.61 6.70
C ASP A 105 2.70 13.38 5.61
N GLN A 106 3.13 13.16 4.36
CA GLN A 106 2.21 12.86 3.26
C GLN A 106 1.46 11.54 3.48
N LEU A 107 2.14 10.49 3.95
CA LEU A 107 1.49 9.22 4.27
C LEU A 107 0.48 9.36 5.42
N ASN A 108 0.78 10.18 6.42
CA ASN A 108 -0.14 10.47 7.51
C ASN A 108 -1.37 11.26 7.02
N ILE A 109 -1.21 12.20 6.09
CA ILE A 109 -2.34 12.90 5.46
C ILE A 109 -3.21 11.90 4.69
N LEU A 110 -2.59 11.02 3.88
CA LEU A 110 -3.33 9.98 3.15
C LEU A 110 -4.07 9.00 4.05
N TYR A 111 -3.56 8.75 5.26
CA TYR A 111 -4.21 7.87 6.22
C TYR A 111 -5.37 8.58 6.95
N ASN A 112 -5.14 9.81 7.43
CA ASN A 112 -6.12 10.53 8.24
C ASN A 112 -7.23 11.16 7.39
N ASP A 113 -6.86 11.81 6.29
CA ASP A 113 -7.76 12.62 5.47
C ASP A 113 -8.21 11.84 4.21
N GLY A 114 -7.32 11.03 3.64
CA GLY A 114 -7.57 10.31 2.39
C GLY A 114 -7.58 11.20 1.15
N ILE A 115 -8.01 10.63 0.02
CA ILE A 115 -8.18 11.30 -1.26
C ILE A 115 -9.59 11.02 -1.78
N ASN A 116 -10.29 12.06 -2.22
CA ASN A 116 -11.58 11.92 -2.91
C ASN A 116 -11.37 11.57 -4.37
N ILE A 117 -11.89 10.42 -4.78
CA ILE A 117 -11.88 9.96 -6.17
C ILE A 117 -13.32 9.96 -6.67
N SER A 118 -13.55 10.62 -7.81
CA SER A 118 -14.82 10.53 -8.51
C SER A 118 -14.75 9.38 -9.50
N LYS A 119 -15.62 8.38 -9.33
CA LYS A 119 -15.76 7.25 -10.25
C LYS A 119 -17.22 7.05 -10.59
N ASP A 120 -17.54 7.14 -11.88
CA ASP A 120 -18.88 6.89 -12.40
C ASP A 120 -19.98 7.75 -11.74
N GLY A 121 -19.64 8.97 -11.29
CA GLY A 121 -20.55 9.91 -10.64
C GLY A 121 -20.64 9.75 -9.11
N ASP A 122 -20.07 8.69 -8.55
CA ASP A 122 -19.93 8.50 -7.10
C ASP A 122 -18.60 9.10 -6.61
N ASN A 123 -18.66 9.83 -5.49
CA ASN A 123 -17.45 10.28 -4.79
C ASN A 123 -17.10 9.28 -3.70
N ILE A 124 -15.87 8.78 -3.74
CA ILE A 124 -15.36 7.80 -2.79
C ILE A 124 -14.10 8.36 -2.16
N THR A 125 -14.07 8.43 -0.83
CA THR A 125 -12.86 8.72 -0.07
C THR A 125 -12.01 7.45 -0.01
N VAL A 126 -10.76 7.54 -0.42
CA VAL A 126 -9.79 6.44 -0.34
C VAL A 126 -8.68 6.83 0.63
N LYS A 127 -8.47 6.02 1.65
CA LYS A 127 -7.42 6.18 2.66
C LYS A 127 -6.32 5.15 2.43
N LEU A 128 -5.08 5.51 2.76
CA LEU A 128 -3.93 4.62 2.61
C LEU A 128 -3.26 4.39 3.96
N ARG A 129 -3.12 3.13 4.37
CA ARG A 129 -2.29 2.74 5.51
C ARG A 129 -1.04 2.01 5.04
N VAL A 130 0.12 2.52 5.42
CA VAL A 130 1.39 1.88 5.08
C VAL A 130 1.83 0.97 6.21
N GLY A 131 2.04 -0.31 5.90
CA GLY A 131 2.77 -1.23 6.75
C GLY A 131 4.25 -1.12 6.43
N VAL A 132 5.06 -0.75 7.41
CA VAL A 132 6.52 -0.85 7.27
C VAL A 132 6.87 -2.32 7.42
N GLY A 133 7.33 -2.94 6.34
CA GLY A 133 8.01 -4.23 6.43
C GLY A 133 9.31 -3.99 7.18
N VAL A 134 9.45 -4.61 8.35
CA VAL A 134 10.69 -4.58 9.13
C VAL A 134 11.66 -5.61 8.58
#